data_AF-A0AA88PKM9-F1
#
_entry.id   AF-A0AA88PKM9-F1
#
_cell.length_a   1.000
_cell.length_b   1.000
_cell.length_c   1.000
_cell.angle_alpha   90.00
_cell.angle_beta   90.00
_cell.angle_gamma   90.00
#
_symmetry.space_group_name_H-M   'P 1'
#
loop_
_entity.id
_entity.type
_entity.pdbx_description
1 polymer ?
#
loop_
_entity_poly.entity_id
_entity_poly.type
_entity_poly.pdbx_seq_one_letter_code
_entity_poly.pdbx_strand_id
1 'polypeptide(L)'
;MLPQGTWLEQGASSSNALKEQRTVDERKSAQDKPQENVSQHTALNKLTEEFQKLRMSFEQNLPRTQTEVPEEQVSLQKRADEQRALHEQKLAEIRAHNHHLEKQRQEIEERLAELAGRERTAHLEEVLQELRYQEQRNEEVLHQLSSHINSIKGPSPNEAPSNPPEEKKTHVTFDLISSVDGPLSAQIRALRLAYMQSGGSDPEVLAHMHDLQAEALTLEQAKHKAEGKPKERRMKSSHRVLDPDILAVEQENQRLEEEILRIQLAREKHKEHGLIDIQKDHIHQMTSLQAEIAFLRKEIEKGRERRPRHAQTPLPVFPGSSTLDQSSKQHSLMGSQALGPAPYDPVAGFVIFYDLVMGVEATLRSVRLLAGLYFNGQKLGQATLMPPVQCQPAGPLLSIKSPGNYAILAVKQPVPRIQPSPDLSLVIEIQTSKGLDLFSHETESLVACGWAKLDLFDQHNQVHSGHWRLPFHSLPVQASLSPGQLNSVPQLGNMELCLRVSNACDGDLQTLAKIDPNNTNQYKYISTVVSNATLANQEPCNTLQPSSNPLPSSLPQTDHVEETN
;
A
#
# COMPACT_ATOMS: atom_id res chain seq x y z
N MET A 1 57.90 14.38 -18.90
CA MET A 1 58.21 14.38 -20.34
C MET A 1 56.98 13.88 -21.09
N LEU A 2 56.52 14.69 -22.05
CA LEU A 2 55.43 14.50 -23.03
C LEU A 2 55.70 13.31 -24.00
N PRO A 3 54.78 12.87 -24.90
CA PRO A 3 53.58 13.56 -25.44
C PRO A 3 52.26 12.76 -25.34
N GLN A 4 51.05 13.33 -25.27
CA GLN A 4 50.27 14.23 -26.15
C GLN A 4 49.78 13.66 -27.50
N GLY A 5 48.44 13.58 -27.61
CA GLY A 5 47.66 13.93 -28.82
C GLY A 5 47.38 12.83 -29.85
N THR A 6 46.11 12.40 -29.97
CA THR A 6 45.15 12.82 -31.03
C THR A 6 44.00 11.80 -31.12
N TRP A 7 42.78 12.24 -30.80
CA TRP A 7 41.54 11.59 -31.19
C TRP A 7 40.92 12.43 -32.31
N LEU A 8 40.77 11.86 -33.51
CA LEU A 8 39.86 12.31 -34.56
C LEU A 8 39.66 11.20 -35.60
N GLU A 9 38.39 10.90 -35.86
CA GLU A 9 37.77 10.26 -37.03
C GLU A 9 38.36 8.96 -37.63
N GLN A 10 37.64 7.85 -37.43
CA GLN A 10 37.30 6.90 -38.50
C GLN A 10 36.24 5.90 -38.00
N GLY A 11 34.99 6.14 -38.39
CA GLY A 11 33.83 5.30 -38.02
C GLY A 11 32.79 5.28 -39.13
N ALA A 12 33.22 4.99 -40.36
CA ALA A 12 32.32 4.75 -41.49
C ALA A 12 33.01 3.86 -42.54
N SER A 13 33.28 2.59 -42.21
CA SER A 13 33.62 1.58 -43.21
C SER A 13 33.46 0.16 -42.66
N SER A 14 32.22 -0.26 -42.45
CA SER A 14 31.89 -1.68 -42.25
C SER A 14 30.46 -1.96 -42.71
N SER A 15 30.21 -1.74 -44.01
CA SER A 15 28.94 -2.10 -44.64
C SER A 15 29.06 -2.46 -46.14
N ASN A 16 30.27 -2.74 -46.63
CA ASN A 16 30.52 -3.08 -48.04
C ASN A 16 31.07 -4.48 -48.29
N ALA A 17 31.28 -5.30 -47.25
CA ALA A 17 31.83 -6.65 -47.41
C ALA A 17 30.77 -7.77 -47.55
N LEU A 18 29.47 -7.44 -47.55
CA LEU A 18 28.38 -8.43 -47.70
C LEU A 18 27.60 -8.33 -49.03
N LYS A 19 28.06 -7.51 -49.98
CA LYS A 19 27.35 -7.24 -51.24
C LYS A 19 28.04 -7.76 -52.51
N GLU A 20 29.20 -8.41 -52.37
CA GLU A 20 30.03 -8.85 -53.50
C GLU A 20 30.11 -10.38 -53.69
N GLN A 21 29.26 -11.14 -53.00
CA GLN A 21 29.23 -12.61 -53.11
C GLN A 21 27.89 -13.16 -53.60
N ARG A 22 27.05 -12.32 -54.22
CA ARG A 22 25.73 -12.69 -54.76
C ARG A 22 25.53 -12.35 -56.24
N THR A 23 26.58 -12.00 -56.95
CA THR A 23 26.53 -11.50 -58.35
C THR A 23 27.21 -12.41 -59.38
N VAL A 24 27.57 -13.64 -59.00
CA VAL A 24 28.24 -14.60 -59.90
C VAL A 24 27.33 -15.76 -60.35
N ASP A 25 26.23 -16.04 -59.65
CA ASP A 25 25.30 -17.14 -60.03
C ASP A 25 24.13 -16.73 -60.94
N GLU A 26 23.99 -15.44 -61.28
CA GLU A 26 22.86 -14.95 -62.08
C GLU A 26 23.22 -14.66 -63.55
N ARG A 27 24.23 -15.35 -64.10
CA ARG A 27 24.65 -15.23 -65.52
C ARG A 27 24.53 -16.50 -66.35
N LYS A 28 23.82 -17.54 -65.87
CA LYS A 28 23.66 -18.81 -66.61
C LYS A 28 22.22 -19.23 -66.93
N SER A 29 21.22 -18.39 -66.73
CA SER A 29 19.82 -18.71 -67.08
C SER A 29 19.13 -17.59 -67.85
N ALA A 30 19.77 -17.11 -68.91
CA ALA A 30 19.21 -16.12 -69.83
C ALA A 30 19.36 -16.61 -71.27
N GLN A 31 18.86 -17.82 -71.55
CA GLN A 31 18.75 -18.30 -72.92
C GLN A 31 17.66 -19.38 -73.05
N ASP A 32 16.44 -19.08 -72.60
CA ASP A 32 15.23 -19.58 -73.27
C ASP A 32 13.98 -18.85 -72.75
N LYS A 33 12.97 -18.68 -73.61
CA LYS A 33 11.61 -18.14 -73.38
C LYS A 33 11.35 -16.61 -73.53
N PRO A 34 11.30 -16.08 -74.77
CA PRO A 34 10.61 -14.82 -75.06
C PRO A 34 9.07 -14.96 -75.22
N GLN A 35 8.55 -16.20 -75.31
CA GLN A 35 7.19 -16.44 -75.83
C GLN A 35 6.10 -16.60 -74.76
N GLU A 36 6.47 -16.86 -73.50
CA GLU A 36 5.51 -17.10 -72.41
C GLU A 36 5.01 -15.78 -71.77
N ASN A 37 5.86 -14.75 -71.75
CA ASN A 37 5.56 -13.44 -71.16
C ASN A 37 4.56 -12.62 -72.00
N VAL A 38 4.62 -12.75 -73.33
CA VAL A 38 3.68 -12.08 -74.25
C VAL A 38 2.26 -12.65 -74.09
N SER A 39 2.13 -13.97 -73.92
CA SER A 39 0.84 -14.63 -73.71
C SER A 39 0.20 -14.26 -72.37
N GLN A 40 0.99 -14.11 -71.30
CA GLN A 40 0.49 -13.67 -70.00
C GLN A 40 0.02 -12.20 -70.03
N HIS A 41 0.79 -11.31 -70.67
CA HIS A 41 0.39 -9.90 -70.82
C HIS A 41 -0.88 -9.76 -71.67
N THR A 42 -1.05 -10.62 -72.68
CA THR A 42 -2.25 -10.64 -73.52
C THR A 42 -3.47 -11.17 -72.77
N ALA A 43 -3.30 -12.16 -71.88
CA ALA A 43 -4.36 -12.69 -71.02
C ALA A 43 -4.80 -11.67 -69.95
N LEU A 44 -3.86 -10.92 -69.37
CA LEU A 44 -4.13 -9.89 -68.37
C LEU A 44 -4.87 -8.69 -68.97
N ASN A 45 -4.50 -8.30 -70.19
CA ASN A 45 -5.23 -7.27 -70.94
C ASN A 45 -6.65 -7.71 -71.28
N LYS A 46 -6.85 -8.96 -71.73
CA LYS A 46 -8.19 -9.52 -71.96
C LYS A 46 -9.05 -9.55 -70.69
N LEU A 47 -8.45 -9.92 -69.56
CA LEU A 47 -9.17 -9.93 -68.27
C LEU A 47 -9.58 -8.50 -67.86
N THR A 48 -8.73 -7.52 -68.14
CA THR A 48 -9.01 -6.11 -67.87
C THR A 48 -10.14 -5.59 -68.75
N GLU A 49 -10.14 -5.93 -70.04
CA GLU A 49 -11.23 -5.60 -70.98
C GLU A 49 -12.55 -6.26 -70.58
N GLU A 50 -12.54 -7.53 -70.17
CA GLU A 50 -13.73 -8.22 -69.68
C GLU A 50 -14.26 -7.59 -68.38
N PHE A 51 -13.38 -7.15 -67.47
CA PHE A 51 -13.78 -6.44 -66.26
C PHE A 51 -14.41 -5.08 -66.56
N GLN A 52 -13.84 -4.36 -67.54
CA GLN A 52 -14.37 -3.08 -68.00
C GLN A 52 -15.72 -3.24 -68.71
N LYS A 53 -15.85 -4.30 -69.50
CA LYS A 53 -17.10 -4.68 -70.17
C LYS A 53 -18.17 -5.13 -69.18
N LEU A 54 -17.78 -5.85 -68.12
CA LEU A 54 -18.67 -6.24 -67.03
C LEU A 54 -19.15 -5.00 -66.26
N ARG A 55 -18.26 -4.05 -65.97
CA ARG A 55 -18.60 -2.76 -65.34
C ARG A 55 -19.59 -1.96 -66.18
N MET A 56 -19.36 -1.84 -67.49
CA MET A 56 -20.28 -1.17 -68.41
C MET A 56 -21.61 -1.92 -68.50
N SER A 57 -21.61 -3.25 -68.46
CA SER A 57 -22.84 -4.06 -68.44
C SER A 57 -23.63 -3.90 -67.15
N PHE A 58 -22.96 -3.67 -66.01
CA PHE A 58 -23.60 -3.42 -64.72
C PHE A 58 -24.20 -2.01 -64.65
N GLU A 59 -23.50 -1.02 -65.19
CA GLU A 59 -24.01 0.36 -65.32
C GLU A 59 -25.14 0.46 -66.34
N GLN A 60 -25.13 -0.34 -67.41
CA GLN A 60 -26.17 -0.34 -68.45
C GLN A 60 -27.43 -1.13 -68.07
N ASN A 61 -27.35 -2.08 -67.11
CA ASN A 61 -28.48 -2.83 -66.59
C ASN A 61 -29.05 -2.27 -65.27
N LEU A 62 -28.58 -1.10 -64.82
CA LEU A 62 -29.21 -0.40 -63.72
C LEU A 62 -30.51 0.26 -64.23
N PRO A 63 -31.69 0.00 -63.65
CA PRO A 63 -32.88 0.73 -64.04
C PRO A 63 -32.61 2.22 -63.82
N ARG A 64 -32.83 3.04 -64.85
CA ARG A 64 -32.97 4.50 -64.73
C ARG A 64 -34.22 4.77 -63.89
N THR A 65 -34.12 4.61 -62.57
CA THR A 65 -35.14 5.04 -61.63
C THR A 65 -35.08 6.55 -61.58
N GLN A 66 -36.11 7.15 -62.15
CA GLN A 66 -36.38 8.57 -62.04
C GLN A 66 -36.46 8.95 -60.56
N THR A 67 -35.80 10.05 -60.24
CA THR A 67 -36.11 11.01 -59.17
C THR A 67 -37.16 10.57 -58.15
N GLU A 68 -36.70 10.03 -57.03
CA GLU A 68 -37.28 10.21 -55.70
C GLU A 68 -36.26 9.65 -54.69
N VAL A 69 -35.52 10.54 -54.03
CA VAL A 69 -34.61 10.17 -52.95
C VAL A 69 -35.47 9.73 -51.78
N PRO A 70 -35.37 8.47 -51.28
CA PRO A 70 -36.14 8.06 -50.11
C PRO A 70 -35.69 8.88 -48.91
N GLU A 71 -36.62 9.60 -48.27
CA GLU A 71 -36.36 10.48 -47.12
C GLU A 71 -35.55 9.80 -46.00
N GLU A 72 -35.67 8.48 -45.87
CA GLU A 72 -34.90 7.67 -44.92
C GLU A 72 -33.38 7.69 -45.18
N GLN A 73 -32.93 7.68 -46.44
CA GLN A 73 -31.51 7.63 -46.77
C GLN A 73 -30.82 8.98 -46.53
N VAL A 74 -31.55 10.08 -46.76
CA VAL A 74 -31.11 11.44 -46.38
C VAL A 74 -31.07 11.58 -44.86
N SER A 75 -32.05 11.01 -44.14
CA SER A 75 -32.09 11.04 -42.68
C SER A 75 -30.93 10.28 -42.03
N LEU A 76 -30.54 9.13 -42.57
CA LEU A 76 -29.43 8.33 -42.09
C LEU A 76 -28.09 9.01 -42.36
N GLN A 77 -27.94 9.61 -43.53
CA GLN A 77 -26.75 10.39 -43.86
C GLN A 77 -26.62 11.62 -42.96
N LYS A 78 -27.73 12.34 -42.72
CA LYS A 78 -27.77 13.49 -41.81
C LYS A 78 -27.42 13.11 -40.37
N ARG A 79 -27.91 11.96 -39.87
CA ARG A 79 -27.54 11.43 -38.54
C ARG A 79 -26.05 11.07 -38.47
N ALA A 80 -25.47 10.52 -39.53
CA ALA A 80 -24.04 10.20 -39.58
C ALA A 80 -23.17 11.46 -39.64
N ASP A 81 -23.62 12.51 -40.34
CA ASP A 81 -22.97 13.82 -40.38
C ASP A 81 -23.04 14.52 -39.01
N GLU A 82 -24.20 14.46 -38.33
CA GLU A 82 -24.39 14.98 -36.96
C GLU A 82 -23.48 14.25 -35.94
N GLN A 83 -23.36 12.92 -36.05
CA GLN A 83 -22.43 12.15 -35.21
C GLN A 83 -20.97 12.52 -35.45
N ARG A 84 -20.58 12.78 -36.70
CA ARG A 84 -19.23 13.26 -37.03
C ARG A 84 -18.98 14.67 -36.47
N ALA A 85 -19.94 15.58 -36.58
CA ALA A 85 -19.84 16.93 -36.02
C ALA A 85 -19.72 16.90 -34.48
N LEU A 86 -20.52 16.07 -33.79
CA LEU A 86 -20.43 15.89 -32.34
C LEU A 86 -19.08 15.28 -31.92
N HIS A 87 -18.57 14.32 -32.69
CA HIS A 87 -17.26 13.73 -32.43
C HIS A 87 -16.13 14.75 -32.62
N GLU A 88 -16.20 15.56 -33.67
CA GLU A 88 -15.25 16.65 -33.91
C GLU A 88 -15.29 17.70 -32.79
N GLN A 89 -16.48 18.08 -32.33
CA GLN A 89 -16.65 18.99 -31.20
C GLN A 89 -16.02 18.44 -29.92
N LYS A 90 -16.27 17.15 -29.60
CA LYS A 90 -15.65 16.50 -28.44
C LYS A 90 -14.12 16.44 -28.55
N LEU A 91 -13.59 16.16 -29.74
CA LEU A 91 -12.15 16.19 -29.96
C LEU A 91 -11.56 17.59 -29.79
N ALA A 92 -12.27 18.63 -30.23
CA ALA A 92 -11.85 20.01 -30.03
C ALA A 92 -11.85 20.40 -28.53
N GLU A 93 -12.87 19.98 -27.78
CA GLU A 93 -12.96 20.18 -26.33
C GLU A 93 -11.81 19.46 -25.59
N ILE A 94 -11.54 18.20 -25.94
CA ILE A 94 -10.42 17.43 -25.37
C ILE A 94 -9.08 18.12 -25.67
N ARG A 95 -8.88 18.60 -26.90
CA ARG A 95 -7.64 19.34 -27.26
C ARG A 95 -7.51 20.64 -26.49
N ALA A 96 -8.59 21.41 -26.34
CA ALA A 96 -8.58 22.65 -25.57
C ALA A 96 -8.30 22.40 -24.09
N HIS A 97 -8.93 21.38 -23.51
CA HIS A 97 -8.70 20.98 -22.13
C HIS A 97 -7.26 20.49 -21.91
N ASN A 98 -6.73 19.66 -22.82
CA ASN A 98 -5.35 19.18 -22.75
C ASN A 98 -4.34 20.34 -22.85
N HIS A 99 -4.59 21.32 -23.72
CA HIS A 99 -3.77 22.52 -23.81
C HIS A 99 -3.81 23.36 -22.52
N HIS A 100 -4.98 23.46 -21.89
CA HIS A 100 -5.11 24.12 -20.59
C HIS A 100 -4.31 23.41 -19.50
N LEU A 101 -4.40 22.07 -19.42
CA LEU A 101 -3.64 21.26 -18.48
C LEU A 101 -2.13 21.40 -18.69
N GLU A 102 -1.66 21.45 -19.94
CA GLU A 102 -0.25 21.65 -20.25
C GLU A 102 0.24 23.02 -19.76
N LYS A 103 -0.59 24.06 -19.93
CA LYS A 103 -0.28 25.40 -19.41
C LYS A 103 -0.22 25.40 -17.87
N GLN A 104 -1.15 24.71 -17.20
CA GLN A 104 -1.10 24.56 -15.74
C GLN A 104 0.16 23.80 -15.29
N ARG A 105 0.57 22.76 -16.02
CA ARG A 105 1.82 22.03 -15.71
C ARG A 105 3.03 22.96 -15.80
N GLN A 106 3.11 23.77 -16.84
CA GLN A 106 4.20 24.74 -17.02
C GLN A 106 4.22 25.79 -15.91
N GLU A 107 3.07 26.31 -15.49
CA GLU A 107 2.98 27.26 -14.38
C GLU A 107 3.42 26.63 -13.04
N ILE A 108 3.05 25.37 -12.79
CA ILE A 108 3.50 24.64 -11.59
C ILE A 108 5.01 24.41 -11.65
N GLU A 109 5.54 24.04 -12.80
CA GLU A 109 6.98 23.83 -13.01
C GLU A 109 7.78 25.12 -12.78
N GLU A 110 7.27 26.25 -13.28
CA GLU A 110 7.85 27.58 -13.05
C GLU A 110 7.82 27.96 -11.56
N ARG A 111 6.69 27.79 -10.88
CA ARG A 111 6.58 28.04 -9.42
C ARG A 111 7.50 27.13 -8.61
N LEU A 112 7.65 25.87 -9.00
CA LEU A 112 8.58 24.93 -8.35
C LEU A 112 10.03 25.32 -8.60
N ALA A 113 10.38 25.81 -9.79
CA ALA A 113 11.71 26.31 -10.10
C ALA A 113 12.03 27.59 -9.30
N GLU A 114 11.07 28.50 -9.16
CA GLU A 114 11.20 29.70 -8.32
C GLU A 114 11.41 29.36 -6.84
N LEU A 115 10.62 28.42 -6.29
CA LEU A 115 10.76 27.95 -4.91
C LEU A 115 12.09 27.20 -4.70
N ALA A 116 12.50 26.36 -5.65
CA ALA A 116 13.75 25.63 -5.59
C ALA A 116 14.98 26.54 -5.66
N GLY A 117 14.89 27.66 -6.40
CA GLY A 117 15.98 28.61 -6.60
C GLY A 117 16.15 29.65 -5.49
N ARG A 118 15.08 29.98 -4.73
CA ARG A 118 15.09 31.12 -3.80
C ARG A 118 15.28 30.76 -2.32
N GLU A 119 14.74 29.63 -1.87
CA GLU A 119 14.72 29.31 -0.42
C GLU A 119 15.88 28.40 0.02
N ARG A 120 16.35 27.50 -0.84
CA ARG A 120 17.36 26.50 -0.46
C ARG A 120 18.79 27.01 -0.56
N THR A 121 19.07 27.89 -1.51
CA THR A 121 20.42 28.42 -1.79
C THR A 121 20.77 29.56 -0.84
N ALA A 122 19.87 30.53 -0.67
CA ALA A 122 20.06 31.66 0.23
C ALA A 122 20.17 31.23 1.70
N HIS A 123 19.31 30.30 2.15
CA HIS A 123 19.38 29.81 3.52
C HIS A 123 20.64 28.97 3.79
N LEU A 124 21.06 28.13 2.83
CA LEU A 124 22.31 27.39 2.95
C LEU A 124 23.53 28.32 2.97
N GLU A 125 23.53 29.36 2.15
CA GLU A 125 24.60 30.37 2.10
C GLU A 125 24.69 31.16 3.40
N GLU A 126 23.54 31.56 3.97
CA GLU A 126 23.45 32.20 5.30
C GLU A 126 23.99 31.27 6.41
N VAL A 127 23.57 30.00 6.44
CA VAL A 127 24.05 29.02 7.42
C VAL A 127 25.55 28.76 7.27
N LEU A 128 26.06 28.67 6.04
CA LEU A 128 27.50 28.50 5.79
C LEU A 128 28.31 29.73 6.24
N GLN A 129 27.75 30.93 6.08
CA GLN A 129 28.40 32.17 6.53
C GLN A 129 28.41 32.28 8.05
N GLU A 130 27.31 31.92 8.72
CA GLU A 130 27.25 31.82 10.18
C GLU A 130 28.23 30.76 10.71
N LEU A 131 28.35 29.61 10.05
CA LEU A 131 29.29 28.56 10.44
C LEU A 131 30.75 29.04 10.39
N ARG A 132 31.13 29.78 9.33
CA ARG A 132 32.47 30.39 9.22
C ARG A 132 32.72 31.45 10.28
N TYR A 133 31.71 32.24 10.61
CA TYR A 133 31.81 33.23 11.67
C TYR A 133 31.99 32.59 13.05
N GLN A 134 31.28 31.47 13.31
CA GLN A 134 31.47 30.69 14.54
C GLN A 134 32.84 30.01 14.59
N GLU A 135 33.34 29.48 13.48
CA GLU A 135 34.68 28.92 13.38
C GLU A 135 35.76 29.97 13.72
N GLN A 136 35.65 31.18 13.17
CA GLN A 136 36.55 32.28 13.49
C GLN A 136 36.50 32.66 14.98
N ARG A 137 35.30 32.79 15.56
CA ARG A 137 35.15 33.04 17.02
C ARG A 137 35.80 31.95 17.85
N ASN A 138 35.65 30.69 17.45
CA ASN A 138 36.25 29.56 18.16
C ASN A 138 37.78 29.60 18.07
N GLU A 139 38.35 29.93 16.91
CA GLU A 139 39.79 30.14 16.76
C GLU A 139 40.31 31.26 17.65
N GLU A 140 39.60 32.39 17.73
CA GLU A 140 39.97 33.50 18.61
C GLU A 140 39.96 33.11 20.09
N VAL A 141 38.93 32.37 20.54
CA VAL A 141 38.85 31.86 21.91
C VAL A 141 39.96 30.85 22.19
N LEU A 142 40.23 29.93 21.25
CA LEU A 142 41.33 28.98 21.36
C LEU A 142 42.69 29.68 21.42
N HIS A 143 42.88 30.76 20.66
CA HIS A 143 44.09 31.56 20.68
C HIS A 143 44.25 32.28 22.03
N GLN A 144 43.16 32.82 22.60
CA GLN A 144 43.17 33.44 23.93
C GLN A 144 43.50 32.41 25.02
N LEU A 145 42.90 31.22 24.96
CA LEU A 145 43.18 30.12 25.89
C LEU A 145 44.63 29.64 25.76
N SER A 146 45.14 29.48 24.55
CA SER A 146 46.53 29.10 24.28
C SER A 146 47.51 30.15 24.83
N SER A 147 47.24 31.43 24.59
CA SER A 147 48.02 32.54 25.15
C SER A 147 47.98 32.53 26.68
N HIS A 148 46.82 32.27 27.29
CA HIS A 148 46.68 32.18 28.73
C HIS A 148 47.47 30.99 29.31
N ILE A 149 47.39 29.82 28.68
CA ILE A 149 48.17 28.62 29.06
C ILE A 149 49.68 28.87 28.94
N ASN A 150 50.12 29.53 27.87
CA ASN A 150 51.54 29.87 27.67
C ASN A 150 52.01 30.94 28.66
N SER A 151 51.14 31.88 29.05
CA SER A 151 51.42 32.86 30.11
C SER A 151 51.49 32.21 31.49
N ILE A 152 50.72 31.15 31.75
CA ILE A 152 50.78 30.37 32.98
C ILE A 152 52.01 29.45 32.99
N LYS A 153 52.46 28.97 31.82
CA LYS A 153 53.67 28.15 31.64
C LYS A 153 54.95 28.96 31.45
N GLY A 154 55.15 30.03 32.23
CA GLY A 154 56.41 30.79 32.26
C GLY A 154 57.68 29.91 32.40
N PRO A 155 58.86 30.42 32.01
CA PRO A 155 59.98 29.64 31.49
C PRO A 155 60.56 28.67 32.52
N SER A 156 60.84 27.45 32.06
CA SER A 156 61.41 26.36 32.85
C SER A 156 62.77 26.72 33.46
N PRO A 157 63.01 26.29 34.71
CA PRO A 157 64.27 25.61 35.00
C PRO A 157 64.07 24.29 35.77
N ASN A 158 64.76 23.27 35.27
CA ASN A 158 65.48 22.17 35.93
C ASN A 158 65.22 21.76 37.40
N GLU A 159 65.30 20.43 37.55
CA GLU A 159 65.76 19.63 38.72
C GLU A 159 64.77 19.20 39.83
N ALA A 160 64.22 17.99 39.60
CA ALA A 160 64.31 16.82 40.50
C ALA A 160 63.53 16.83 41.86
N PRO A 161 63.46 15.71 42.62
CA PRO A 161 62.22 14.95 42.80
C PRO A 161 61.78 14.80 44.27
N SER A 162 60.48 14.67 44.54
CA SER A 162 60.03 14.16 45.85
C SER A 162 58.64 13.54 45.80
N ASN A 163 58.56 12.34 46.39
CA ASN A 163 57.40 11.49 46.66
C ASN A 163 56.38 12.14 47.64
N PRO A 164 55.19 11.53 47.83
CA PRO A 164 53.88 12.19 47.87
C PRO A 164 53.36 12.46 49.30
N PRO A 165 52.24 13.20 49.45
CA PRO A 165 51.34 13.01 50.58
C PRO A 165 50.01 12.39 50.16
N GLU A 166 49.56 11.48 51.02
CA GLU A 166 48.26 10.82 51.01
C GLU A 166 47.10 11.83 51.00
N GLU A 167 46.30 11.82 49.94
CA GLU A 167 44.99 12.46 49.94
C GLU A 167 43.90 11.40 50.09
N LYS A 168 43.24 11.46 51.25
CA LYS A 168 42.00 10.76 51.56
C LYS A 168 40.96 11.14 50.51
N LYS A 169 40.71 10.23 49.57
CA LYS A 169 39.53 10.26 48.69
C LYS A 169 38.28 10.13 49.55
N THR A 170 37.75 11.25 50.02
CA THR A 170 36.34 11.35 50.35
C THR A 170 35.58 11.16 49.05
N HIS A 171 35.18 9.92 48.77
CA HIS A 171 34.14 9.61 47.82
C HIS A 171 32.89 10.38 48.26
N VAL A 172 32.67 11.56 47.70
CA VAL A 172 31.39 12.25 47.80
C VAL A 172 30.44 11.46 46.92
N THR A 173 29.63 10.64 47.57
CA THR A 173 28.54 9.87 47.01
C THR A 173 27.56 10.82 46.31
N PHE A 174 27.61 10.84 44.98
CA PHE A 174 26.62 11.50 44.11
C PHE A 174 25.27 10.72 44.04
N ASP A 175 24.94 9.93 45.08
CA ASP A 175 23.74 9.09 45.12
C ASP A 175 22.50 9.82 45.68
N LEU A 176 22.58 11.10 46.05
CA LEU A 176 21.47 11.78 46.73
C LEU A 176 20.38 12.37 45.82
N ILE A 177 20.46 12.23 44.50
CA ILE A 177 19.44 12.77 43.58
C ILE A 177 18.65 11.64 42.86
N SER A 178 19.03 10.37 43.06
CA SER A 178 18.43 9.26 42.30
C SER A 178 17.04 8.79 42.81
N SER A 179 16.50 9.36 43.90
CA SER A 179 15.19 8.94 44.40
C SER A 179 14.50 10.02 45.21
N VAL A 180 13.96 11.04 44.52
CA VAL A 180 12.90 11.89 45.10
C VAL A 180 11.66 11.76 44.22
N ASP A 181 10.90 10.69 44.47
CA ASP A 181 9.52 10.60 43.98
C ASP A 181 8.69 11.68 44.69
N GLY A 182 8.41 12.76 43.97
CA GLY A 182 7.66 13.91 44.48
C GLY A 182 7.42 14.98 43.42
N PRO A 183 6.61 16.01 43.73
CA PRO A 183 6.37 17.12 42.82
C PRO A 183 7.70 17.78 42.38
N LEU A 184 7.77 18.24 41.13
CA LEU A 184 8.92 18.94 40.56
C LEU A 184 9.40 20.10 41.45
N SER A 185 8.48 20.84 42.07
CA SER A 185 8.81 21.89 43.02
C SER A 185 9.58 21.39 44.26
N ALA A 186 9.29 20.17 44.74
CA ALA A 186 10.00 19.53 45.83
C ALA A 186 11.39 19.03 45.41
N GLN A 187 11.52 18.54 44.18
CA GLN A 187 12.80 18.10 43.61
C GLN A 187 13.77 19.27 43.45
N ILE A 188 13.30 20.40 42.90
CA ILE A 188 14.11 21.61 42.73
C ILE A 188 14.54 22.17 44.10
N ARG A 189 13.67 22.12 45.12
CA ARG A 189 14.03 22.49 46.49
C ARG A 189 15.11 21.56 47.08
N ALA A 190 14.99 20.25 46.86
CA ALA A 190 15.99 19.28 47.31
C ALA A 190 17.34 19.52 46.64
N LEU A 191 17.34 19.82 45.33
CA LEU A 191 18.54 20.20 44.58
C LEU A 191 19.21 21.46 45.15
N ARG A 192 18.42 22.50 45.46
CA ARG A 192 18.92 23.73 46.09
C ARG A 192 19.58 23.45 47.45
N LEU A 193 18.98 22.59 48.26
CA LEU A 193 19.53 22.19 49.56
C LEU A 193 20.83 21.38 49.41
N ALA A 194 20.88 20.46 48.46
CA ALA A 194 22.10 19.69 48.15
C ALA A 194 23.24 20.60 47.65
N TYR A 195 22.92 21.60 46.83
CA TYR A 195 23.88 22.61 46.39
C TYR A 195 24.46 23.40 47.57
N MET A 196 23.60 23.86 48.49
CA MET A 196 24.06 24.55 49.71
C MET A 196 24.89 23.63 50.63
N GLN A 197 24.52 22.36 50.76
CA GLN A 197 25.22 21.38 51.59
C GLN A 197 26.58 20.96 51.01
N SER A 198 26.74 21.02 49.69
CA SER A 198 28.01 20.78 48.99
C SER A 198 28.93 22.01 48.95
N GLY A 199 28.55 23.11 49.63
CA GLY A 199 29.34 24.34 49.72
C GLY A 199 29.03 25.37 48.63
N GLY A 200 28.02 25.12 47.79
CA GLY A 200 27.53 26.06 46.78
C GLY A 200 26.91 27.30 47.42
N SER A 201 27.52 28.46 47.17
CA SER A 201 27.11 29.75 47.75
C SER A 201 26.88 30.85 46.71
N ASP A 202 26.85 30.48 45.43
CA ASP A 202 26.63 31.43 44.33
C ASP A 202 25.20 32.01 44.37
N PRO A 203 25.04 33.34 44.54
CA PRO A 203 23.73 33.98 44.61
C PRO A 203 22.92 33.89 43.31
N GLU A 204 23.57 33.87 42.14
CA GLU A 204 22.88 33.80 40.84
C GLU A 204 22.22 32.42 40.65
N VAL A 205 22.97 31.37 40.97
CA VAL A 205 22.49 29.98 40.91
C VAL A 205 21.37 29.73 41.92
N LEU A 206 21.48 30.27 43.14
CA LEU A 206 20.43 30.17 44.16
C LEU A 206 19.16 30.93 43.77
N ALA A 207 19.29 32.09 43.12
CA ALA A 207 18.16 32.85 42.59
C ALA A 207 17.47 32.07 41.46
N HIS A 208 18.24 31.53 40.52
CA HIS A 208 17.70 30.74 39.41
C HIS A 208 16.95 29.49 39.90
N MET A 209 17.52 28.74 40.84
CA MET A 209 16.83 27.58 41.44
C MET A 209 15.57 27.98 42.21
N HIS A 210 15.54 29.18 42.81
CA HIS A 210 14.35 29.70 43.48
C HIS A 210 13.24 30.06 42.48
N ASP A 211 13.59 30.70 41.36
CA ASP A 211 12.64 31.07 40.31
C ASP A 211 12.05 29.83 39.63
N LEU A 212 12.90 28.85 39.31
CA LEU A 212 12.47 27.53 38.82
C LEU A 212 11.52 26.83 39.79
N GLN A 213 11.77 26.92 41.10
CA GLN A 213 10.87 26.36 42.11
C GLN A 213 9.50 27.04 42.10
N ALA A 214 9.45 28.37 41.90
CA ALA A 214 8.21 29.14 41.84
C ALA A 214 7.40 28.84 40.55
N GLU A 215 8.08 28.69 39.42
CA GLU A 215 7.47 28.30 38.15
C GLU A 215 6.89 26.88 38.24
N ALA A 216 7.67 25.91 38.72
CA ALA A 216 7.21 24.53 38.90
C ALA A 216 5.99 24.43 39.81
N LEU A 217 5.95 25.20 40.92
CA LEU A 217 4.82 25.25 41.83
C LEU A 217 3.56 25.84 41.16
N THR A 218 3.72 26.82 40.28
CA THR A 218 2.62 27.39 39.50
C THR A 218 2.06 26.38 38.50
N LEU A 219 2.94 25.63 37.82
CA LEU A 219 2.56 24.57 36.88
C LEU A 219 1.82 23.41 37.57
N GLU A 220 2.29 23.00 38.75
CA GLU A 220 1.63 21.97 39.56
C GLU A 220 0.23 22.41 40.02
N GLN A 221 0.09 23.64 40.50
CA GLN A 221 -1.20 24.20 40.90
C GLN A 221 -2.16 24.34 39.72
N ALA A 222 -1.67 24.72 38.53
CA ALA A 222 -2.47 24.79 37.32
C ALA A 222 -2.97 23.39 36.89
N LYS A 223 -2.12 22.36 37.01
CA LYS A 223 -2.48 20.96 36.69
C LYS A 223 -3.56 20.41 37.63
N HIS A 224 -3.46 20.68 38.93
CA HIS A 224 -4.50 20.29 39.90
C HIS A 224 -5.83 21.04 39.71
N LYS A 225 -5.79 22.27 39.17
CA LYS A 225 -6.99 23.06 38.85
C LYS A 225 -7.67 22.62 37.55
N ALA A 226 -6.92 21.98 36.64
CA ALA A 226 -7.43 21.41 35.39
C ALA A 226 -8.02 19.99 35.56
N GLU A 227 -7.51 19.19 36.50
CA GLU A 227 -8.03 17.83 36.75
C GLU A 227 -9.25 17.79 37.70
N GLY A 228 -9.56 18.89 38.38
CA GLY A 228 -10.67 18.99 39.33
C GLY A 228 -11.88 19.78 38.82
N LYS A 229 -12.60 19.30 37.78
CA LYS A 229 -14.08 19.40 37.61
C LYS A 229 -14.54 19.14 36.16
N PRO A 230 -15.61 18.35 35.93
CA PRO A 230 -16.28 18.28 34.65
C PRO A 230 -17.38 19.36 34.50
N LYS A 231 -17.54 19.81 33.25
CA LYS A 231 -18.68 20.52 32.63
C LYS A 231 -18.98 21.99 33.00
N GLU A 232 -19.05 22.76 31.92
CA GLU A 232 -19.82 23.98 31.66
C GLU A 232 -19.72 25.13 32.67
N ARG A 233 -19.06 26.22 32.24
CA ARG A 233 -19.70 27.55 32.20
C ARG A 233 -18.88 28.56 31.41
N ARG A 234 -19.53 29.06 30.36
CA ARG A 234 -19.28 30.33 29.69
C ARG A 234 -19.16 31.45 30.75
N MET A 235 -18.00 32.09 30.87
CA MET A 235 -17.93 33.52 31.22
C MET A 235 -16.51 34.08 31.02
N LYS A 236 -16.44 35.10 30.15
CA LYS A 236 -15.57 36.27 30.20
C LYS A 236 -14.22 36.10 30.91
N SER A 237 -13.15 35.97 30.11
CA SER A 237 -11.83 36.42 30.53
C SER A 237 -11.78 37.95 30.43
N SER A 238 -11.57 38.57 31.58
CA SER A 238 -11.32 39.98 31.80
C SER A 238 -10.25 40.54 30.85
N HIS A 239 -10.47 41.79 30.41
CA HIS A 239 -9.55 42.65 29.67
C HIS A 239 -8.07 42.27 29.79
N ARG A 240 -7.58 41.56 28.78
CA ARG A 240 -6.19 41.68 28.34
C ARG A 240 -6.26 42.56 27.11
N VAL A 241 -5.50 43.65 27.11
CA VAL A 241 -5.40 44.59 25.98
C VAL A 241 -5.08 43.76 24.74
N LEU A 242 -6.09 43.57 23.88
CA LEU A 242 -5.96 42.79 22.65
C LEU A 242 -5.41 43.73 21.59
N ASP A 243 -4.30 43.32 21.02
CA ASP A 243 -3.72 43.86 19.79
C ASP A 243 -4.82 43.95 18.71
N PRO A 244 -5.03 45.11 18.04
CA PRO A 244 -6.06 45.28 17.01
C PRO A 244 -6.03 44.20 15.92
N ASP A 245 -4.85 43.64 15.63
CA ASP A 245 -4.68 42.57 14.66
C ASP A 245 -5.32 41.25 15.13
N ILE A 246 -5.25 40.95 16.44
CA ILE A 246 -5.88 39.76 17.01
C ILE A 246 -7.41 39.88 16.96
N LEU A 247 -7.95 41.08 17.20
CA LEU A 247 -9.38 41.33 17.10
C LEU A 247 -9.89 41.19 15.66
N ALA A 248 -9.12 41.70 14.68
CA ALA A 248 -9.45 41.58 13.27
C ALA A 248 -9.45 40.11 12.81
N VAL A 249 -8.46 39.33 13.23
CA VAL A 249 -8.36 37.90 12.94
C VAL A 249 -9.51 37.13 13.59
N GLU A 250 -9.88 37.45 14.83
CA GLU A 250 -11.01 36.80 15.51
C GLU A 250 -12.35 37.10 14.84
N GLN A 251 -12.53 38.33 14.34
CA GLN A 251 -13.72 38.71 13.59
C GLN A 251 -13.80 38.01 12.22
N GLU A 252 -12.68 37.88 11.52
CA GLU A 252 -12.62 37.14 10.26
C GLU A 252 -12.83 35.64 10.49
N ASN A 253 -12.30 35.07 11.58
CA ASN A 253 -12.58 33.68 11.95
C ASN A 253 -14.06 33.44 12.19
N GLN A 254 -14.74 34.33 12.92
CA GLN A 254 -16.20 34.22 13.12
C GLN A 254 -16.96 34.26 11.78
N ARG A 255 -16.55 35.13 10.86
CA ARG A 255 -17.14 35.20 9.52
C ARG A 255 -16.91 33.92 8.72
N LEU A 256 -15.70 33.39 8.76
CA LEU A 256 -15.34 32.14 8.08
C LEU A 256 -16.08 30.94 8.66
N GLU A 257 -16.26 30.89 9.98
CA GLU A 257 -17.08 29.87 10.65
C GLU A 257 -18.53 29.91 10.14
N GLU A 258 -19.13 31.10 10.00
CA GLU A 258 -20.48 31.26 9.45
C GLU A 258 -20.58 30.89 7.95
N GLU A 259 -19.53 31.17 7.16
CA GLU A 259 -19.42 30.78 5.75
C GLU A 259 -19.33 29.25 5.61
N ILE A 260 -18.49 28.60 6.42
CA ILE A 260 -18.34 27.14 6.46
C ILE A 260 -19.66 26.49 6.83
N LEU A 261 -20.38 27.04 7.82
CA LEU A 261 -21.68 26.52 8.26
C LEU A 261 -22.73 26.65 7.14
N ARG A 262 -22.73 27.75 6.38
CA ARG A 262 -23.57 27.91 5.17
C ARG A 262 -23.21 26.90 4.08
N ILE A 263 -21.92 26.68 3.82
CA ILE A 263 -21.46 25.71 2.81
C ILE A 263 -21.83 24.28 3.22
N GLN A 264 -21.71 23.93 4.50
CA GLN A 264 -22.10 22.61 5.02
C GLN A 264 -23.61 22.39 4.86
N LEU A 265 -24.44 23.37 5.24
CA LEU A 265 -25.90 23.31 5.08
C LEU A 265 -26.31 23.19 3.61
N ALA A 266 -25.63 23.90 2.70
CA ALA A 266 -25.89 23.80 1.26
C ALA A 266 -25.52 22.41 0.70
N ARG A 267 -24.38 21.84 1.14
CA ARG A 267 -23.97 20.48 0.77
C ARG A 267 -24.93 19.42 1.29
N GLU A 268 -25.51 19.62 2.47
CA GLU A 268 -26.52 18.71 3.05
C GLU A 268 -27.83 18.74 2.25
N LYS A 269 -28.32 19.93 1.89
CA LYS A 269 -29.50 20.09 1.02
C LYS A 269 -29.32 19.45 -0.37
N HIS A 270 -28.11 19.53 -0.94
CA HIS A 270 -27.79 18.91 -2.23
C HIS A 270 -27.67 17.38 -2.16
N LYS A 271 -27.28 16.81 -1.00
CA LYS A 271 -27.21 15.35 -0.82
C LYS A 271 -28.59 14.69 -0.77
N GLU A 272 -29.60 15.35 -0.18
CA GLU A 272 -30.97 14.83 -0.16
C GLU A 272 -31.65 14.88 -1.54
N HIS A 273 -31.50 15.98 -2.30
CA HIS A 273 -32.18 16.13 -3.59
C HIS A 273 -31.50 15.32 -4.70
N GLY A 274 -30.16 15.24 -4.72
CA GLY A 274 -29.42 14.52 -5.75
C GLY A 274 -29.65 13.00 -5.74
N LEU A 275 -29.80 12.38 -4.56
CA LEU A 275 -30.04 10.94 -4.46
C LEU A 275 -31.47 10.56 -4.86
N ILE A 276 -32.44 11.41 -4.52
CA ILE A 276 -33.87 11.20 -4.84
C ILE A 276 -34.14 11.38 -6.33
N ASP A 277 -33.51 12.37 -6.99
CA ASP A 277 -33.68 12.57 -8.43
C ASP A 277 -33.01 11.46 -9.26
N ILE A 278 -31.80 11.01 -8.87
CA ILE A 278 -31.14 9.89 -9.53
C ILE A 278 -31.94 8.59 -9.37
N GLN A 279 -32.52 8.36 -8.18
CA GLN A 279 -33.34 7.18 -7.94
C GLN A 279 -34.67 7.22 -8.72
N LYS A 280 -35.31 8.39 -8.82
CA LYS A 280 -36.53 8.58 -9.62
C LYS A 280 -36.26 8.38 -11.11
N ASP A 281 -35.18 8.93 -11.64
CA ASP A 281 -34.80 8.74 -13.04
C ASP A 281 -34.51 7.27 -13.36
N HIS A 282 -33.84 6.56 -12.44
CA HIS A 282 -33.60 5.12 -12.58
C HIS A 282 -34.92 4.33 -12.59
N ILE A 283 -35.88 4.67 -11.71
CA ILE A 283 -37.20 4.03 -11.68
C ILE A 283 -37.99 4.31 -12.96
N HIS A 284 -37.94 5.53 -13.48
CA HIS A 284 -38.61 5.89 -14.73
C HIS A 284 -38.00 5.16 -15.93
N GLN A 285 -36.67 5.04 -16.01
CA GLN A 285 -35.99 4.27 -17.06
C GLN A 285 -36.35 2.78 -16.99
N MET A 286 -36.34 2.18 -15.79
CA MET A 286 -36.73 0.79 -15.59
C MET A 286 -38.18 0.54 -16.00
N THR A 287 -39.10 1.45 -15.67
CA THR A 287 -40.51 1.36 -16.05
C THR A 287 -40.70 1.47 -17.57
N SER A 288 -39.96 2.37 -18.22
CA SER A 288 -39.97 2.52 -19.69
C SER A 288 -39.47 1.27 -20.40
N LEU A 289 -38.35 0.70 -19.96
CA LEU A 289 -37.79 -0.53 -20.53
C LEU A 289 -38.73 -1.72 -20.32
N GLN A 290 -39.39 -1.80 -19.16
CA GLN A 290 -40.34 -2.87 -18.88
C GLN A 290 -41.59 -2.78 -19.77
N ALA A 291 -42.05 -1.56 -20.10
CA ALA A 291 -43.12 -1.33 -21.05
C ALA A 291 -42.70 -1.69 -22.49
N GLU A 292 -41.47 -1.37 -22.88
CA GLU A 292 -40.91 -1.76 -24.19
C GLU A 292 -40.78 -3.28 -24.33
N ILE A 293 -40.30 -3.97 -23.29
CA ILE A 293 -40.26 -5.44 -23.26
C ILE A 293 -41.67 -6.03 -23.39
N ALA A 294 -42.66 -5.47 -22.69
CA ALA A 294 -44.05 -5.92 -22.79
C ALA A 294 -44.63 -5.69 -24.19
N PHE A 295 -44.31 -4.56 -24.81
CA PHE A 295 -44.70 -4.23 -26.18
C PHE A 295 -44.07 -5.21 -27.20
N LEU A 296 -42.76 -5.45 -27.11
CA LEU A 296 -42.05 -6.38 -27.97
C LEU A 296 -42.55 -7.82 -27.81
N ARG A 297 -42.85 -8.25 -26.58
CA ARG A 297 -43.46 -9.56 -26.33
C ARG A 297 -44.83 -9.70 -27.00
N LYS A 298 -45.66 -8.65 -26.93
CA LYS A 298 -46.96 -8.62 -27.59
C LYS A 298 -46.83 -8.64 -29.12
N GLU A 299 -45.82 -7.96 -29.66
CA GLU A 299 -45.56 -7.95 -31.11
C GLU A 299 -45.04 -9.31 -31.62
N ILE A 300 -44.21 -9.99 -30.83
CA ILE A 300 -43.78 -11.38 -31.10
C ILE A 300 -44.98 -12.34 -31.09
N GLU A 301 -45.90 -12.20 -30.15
CA GLU A 301 -47.10 -13.05 -30.06
C GLU A 301 -48.05 -12.80 -31.25
N LYS A 302 -48.26 -11.53 -31.61
CA LYS A 302 -49.05 -11.13 -32.79
C LYS A 302 -48.39 -11.56 -34.12
N GLY A 303 -47.06 -11.70 -34.13
CA GLY A 303 -46.31 -12.28 -35.24
C GLY A 303 -46.47 -13.80 -35.36
N ARG A 304 -46.68 -14.51 -34.24
CA ARG A 304 -46.94 -15.96 -34.21
C ARG A 304 -48.33 -16.33 -34.70
N GLU A 305 -49.35 -15.50 -34.44
CA GLU A 305 -50.72 -15.72 -34.92
C GLU A 305 -50.88 -15.58 -36.45
N ARG A 306 -49.91 -14.97 -37.15
CA ARG A 306 -49.94 -14.77 -38.62
C ARG A 306 -49.27 -15.87 -39.44
N ARG A 307 -48.74 -16.94 -38.83
CA ARG A 307 -48.19 -18.10 -39.57
C ARG A 307 -49.21 -19.24 -39.65
N PRO A 308 -49.48 -19.83 -40.84
CA PRO A 308 -50.31 -21.02 -40.93
C PRO A 308 -49.62 -22.21 -40.26
N ARG A 309 -50.36 -22.98 -39.44
CA ARG A 309 -49.90 -24.24 -38.85
C ARG A 309 -49.68 -25.26 -39.96
N HIS A 310 -48.46 -25.77 -40.10
CA HIS A 310 -48.19 -27.04 -40.78
C HIS A 310 -47.57 -28.05 -39.80
N ALA A 311 -47.95 -29.31 -40.06
CA ALA A 311 -47.96 -30.47 -39.18
C ALA A 311 -46.60 -30.88 -38.58
N GLN A 312 -46.71 -31.45 -37.38
CA GLN A 312 -45.63 -32.10 -36.64
C GLN A 312 -45.25 -33.46 -37.26
N THR A 313 -43.98 -33.83 -37.15
CA THR A 313 -43.51 -35.22 -37.26
C THR A 313 -42.62 -35.50 -36.05
N PRO A 314 -42.77 -36.62 -35.31
CA PRO A 314 -42.04 -36.85 -34.07
C PRO A 314 -40.71 -37.59 -34.32
N LEU A 315 -39.67 -37.18 -33.60
CA LEU A 315 -38.41 -37.92 -33.43
C LEU A 315 -38.31 -38.49 -32.01
N PRO A 316 -37.52 -39.57 -31.81
CA PRO A 316 -37.74 -40.56 -30.77
C PRO A 316 -37.13 -40.20 -29.41
N VAL A 317 -37.78 -40.73 -28.39
CA VAL A 317 -37.47 -40.63 -26.96
C VAL A 317 -36.46 -41.71 -26.57
N PHE A 318 -35.44 -41.34 -25.79
CA PHE A 318 -34.90 -42.14 -24.68
C PHE A 318 -34.36 -41.22 -23.57
N PRO A 319 -34.34 -41.66 -22.31
CA PRO A 319 -34.82 -40.87 -21.19
C PRO A 319 -33.71 -40.53 -20.19
N GLY A 320 -33.78 -39.34 -19.61
CA GLY A 320 -33.00 -38.95 -18.46
C GLY A 320 -33.82 -38.05 -17.54
N SER A 321 -33.69 -38.32 -16.25
CA SER A 321 -34.06 -37.48 -15.12
C SER A 321 -35.53 -37.50 -14.67
N SER A 322 -35.74 -38.31 -13.63
CA SER A 322 -36.82 -38.17 -12.67
C SER A 322 -36.76 -36.81 -11.98
N THR A 323 -37.88 -36.12 -12.06
CA THR A 323 -38.28 -34.93 -11.30
C THR A 323 -38.21 -35.14 -9.80
N LEU A 324 -37.58 -34.19 -9.08
CA LEU A 324 -38.02 -33.81 -7.74
C LEU A 324 -37.75 -32.32 -7.49
N ASP A 325 -38.85 -31.56 -7.45
CA ASP A 325 -39.12 -30.39 -6.62
C ASP A 325 -37.96 -29.46 -6.22
N GLN A 326 -37.92 -28.28 -6.85
CA GLN A 326 -37.33 -27.08 -6.26
C GLN A 326 -38.30 -25.89 -6.35
N SER A 327 -39.32 -25.94 -5.49
CA SER A 327 -40.12 -24.79 -5.07
C SER A 327 -40.09 -24.71 -3.54
N SER A 328 -38.91 -24.38 -3.01
CA SER A 328 -38.75 -23.69 -1.71
C SER A 328 -37.26 -23.51 -1.42
N LYS A 329 -36.77 -22.28 -1.59
CA LYS A 329 -35.63 -21.67 -0.88
C LYS A 329 -35.50 -20.22 -1.34
N GLN A 330 -36.49 -19.41 -0.96
CA GLN A 330 -36.26 -17.99 -0.72
C GLN A 330 -35.53 -17.87 0.63
N HIS A 331 -34.46 -17.07 0.62
CA HIS A 331 -33.70 -16.58 1.77
C HIS A 331 -32.81 -17.59 2.53
N SER A 332 -31.66 -17.92 1.95
CA SER A 332 -30.47 -18.31 2.72
C SER A 332 -29.25 -17.62 2.12
N LEU A 333 -28.67 -16.70 2.90
CA LEU A 333 -27.31 -16.16 2.83
C LEU A 333 -26.65 -16.09 1.44
N MET A 334 -26.62 -14.90 0.84
CA MET A 334 -25.60 -14.55 -0.14
C MET A 334 -24.27 -14.40 0.61
N GLY A 335 -23.64 -15.53 0.92
CA GLY A 335 -22.43 -15.63 1.74
C GLY A 335 -21.43 -16.56 1.06
N SER A 336 -20.72 -16.04 0.06
CA SER A 336 -19.37 -16.48 -0.38
C SER A 336 -18.95 -15.59 -1.54
N GLN A 337 -18.17 -14.54 -1.24
CA GLN A 337 -17.36 -13.85 -2.25
C GLN A 337 -16.35 -14.86 -2.79
N ALA A 338 -16.72 -15.51 -3.88
CA ALA A 338 -15.94 -16.55 -4.50
C ALA A 338 -14.72 -15.94 -5.18
N LEU A 339 -13.60 -15.85 -4.45
CA LEU A 339 -12.25 -15.88 -5.03
C LEU A 339 -12.00 -17.27 -5.65
N GLY A 340 -12.88 -17.66 -6.58
CA GLY A 340 -12.83 -18.93 -7.29
C GLY A 340 -11.74 -18.92 -8.35
N PRO A 341 -11.44 -20.10 -8.95
CA PRO A 341 -10.33 -20.28 -9.88
C PRO A 341 -10.66 -19.62 -11.22
N ALA A 342 -10.57 -18.29 -11.30
CA ALA A 342 -10.45 -17.60 -12.57
C ALA A 342 -9.07 -17.92 -13.17
N PRO A 343 -8.96 -18.17 -14.48
CA PRO A 343 -7.68 -18.42 -15.12
C PRO A 343 -6.72 -17.26 -14.85
N TYR A 344 -5.50 -17.59 -14.44
CA TYR A 344 -4.48 -16.59 -14.15
C TYR A 344 -4.07 -15.88 -15.44
N ASP A 345 -4.05 -14.55 -15.42
CA ASP A 345 -3.51 -13.73 -16.52
C ASP A 345 -2.10 -13.24 -16.11
N PRO A 346 -1.03 -13.74 -16.73
CA PRO A 346 0.33 -13.31 -16.42
C PRO A 346 0.58 -11.82 -16.68
N VAL A 347 -0.15 -11.19 -17.62
CA VAL A 347 0.02 -9.78 -17.96
C VAL A 347 -0.59 -8.90 -16.88
N ALA A 348 -1.85 -9.18 -16.50
CA ALA A 348 -2.55 -8.45 -15.45
C ALA A 348 -1.98 -8.77 -14.05
N GLY A 349 -1.57 -10.02 -13.82
CA GLY A 349 -1.00 -10.49 -12.57
C GLY A 349 -2.04 -10.73 -11.48
N PHE A 350 -1.68 -10.43 -10.24
CA PHE A 350 -2.55 -10.58 -9.07
C PHE A 350 -2.39 -9.41 -8.11
N VAL A 351 -3.28 -9.32 -7.13
CA VAL A 351 -3.24 -8.30 -6.08
C VAL A 351 -3.19 -9.00 -4.73
N ILE A 352 -2.28 -8.54 -3.86
CA ILE A 352 -2.20 -8.97 -2.47
C ILE A 352 -2.81 -7.87 -1.60
N PHE A 353 -3.76 -8.23 -0.75
CA PHE A 353 -4.31 -7.37 0.29
C PHE A 353 -3.77 -7.82 1.63
N TYR A 354 -3.06 -6.94 2.31
CA TYR A 354 -2.61 -7.14 3.68
C TYR A 354 -3.69 -6.57 4.59
N ASP A 355 -4.50 -7.45 5.19
CA ASP A 355 -5.70 -7.00 5.89
C ASP A 355 -5.39 -6.66 7.35
N LEU A 356 -4.85 -7.61 8.12
CA LEU A 356 -4.53 -7.40 9.53
C LEU A 356 -3.47 -8.38 10.06
N VAL A 357 -2.82 -7.99 11.16
CA VAL A 357 -1.95 -8.85 11.99
C VAL A 357 -2.67 -9.12 13.32
N MET A 358 -2.68 -10.38 13.77
CA MET A 358 -3.27 -10.80 15.05
C MET A 358 -2.22 -11.36 15.99
N GLY A 359 -2.59 -11.51 17.26
CA GLY A 359 -1.75 -12.19 18.25
C GLY A 359 -0.49 -11.42 18.59
N VAL A 360 -0.51 -10.10 18.37
CA VAL A 360 0.59 -9.19 18.70
C VAL A 360 0.70 -9.10 20.22
N GLU A 361 1.92 -9.16 20.75
CA GLU A 361 2.16 -9.05 22.18
C GLU A 361 1.73 -7.67 22.71
N ALA A 362 1.17 -7.61 23.92
CA ALA A 362 0.66 -6.38 24.51
C ALA A 362 1.72 -5.28 24.69
N THR A 363 3.00 -5.66 24.73
CA THR A 363 4.16 -4.76 24.88
C THR A 363 4.52 -4.03 23.57
N LEU A 364 4.05 -4.53 22.42
CA LEU A 364 4.37 -3.99 21.11
C LEU A 364 3.34 -2.92 20.72
N ARG A 365 3.84 -1.72 20.38
CA ARG A 365 3.00 -0.54 20.12
C ARG A 365 2.69 -0.37 18.65
N SER A 366 3.67 -0.60 17.78
CA SER A 366 3.49 -0.50 16.33
C SER A 366 4.10 -1.70 15.62
N VAL A 367 3.49 -2.05 14.48
CA VAL A 367 3.99 -3.06 13.54
C VAL A 367 4.16 -2.46 12.15
N ARG A 368 5.13 -2.95 11.39
CA ARG A 368 5.36 -2.63 9.98
C ARG A 368 5.66 -3.91 9.22
N LEU A 369 5.11 -4.06 8.01
CA LEU A 369 5.42 -5.19 7.14
C LEU A 369 6.37 -4.80 6.01
N LEU A 370 7.25 -5.72 5.66
CA LEU A 370 8.13 -5.66 4.50
C LEU A 370 7.87 -6.90 3.64
N ALA A 371 7.25 -6.72 2.48
CA ALA A 371 6.90 -7.80 1.58
C ALA A 371 7.93 -7.90 0.44
N GLY A 372 8.48 -9.08 0.21
CA GLY A 372 9.36 -9.38 -0.93
C GLY A 372 8.85 -10.59 -1.70
N LEU A 373 8.94 -10.53 -3.02
CA LEU A 373 8.73 -11.70 -3.87
C LEU A 373 10.06 -12.44 -4.01
N TYR A 374 10.01 -13.77 -4.01
CA TYR A 374 11.18 -14.63 -4.11
C TYR A 374 10.94 -15.72 -5.14
N PHE A 375 11.91 -15.94 -6.01
CA PHE A 375 11.93 -17.04 -6.96
C PHE A 375 13.05 -18.00 -6.55
N ASN A 376 12.69 -19.25 -6.23
CA ASN A 376 13.64 -20.27 -5.79
C ASN A 376 14.57 -19.79 -4.65
N GLY A 377 13.99 -19.09 -3.67
CA GLY A 377 14.73 -18.52 -2.53
C GLY A 377 15.54 -17.25 -2.82
N GLN A 378 15.57 -16.76 -4.06
CA GLN A 378 16.23 -15.50 -4.43
C GLN A 378 15.22 -14.35 -4.52
N LYS A 379 15.54 -13.19 -3.94
CA LYS A 379 14.65 -12.03 -3.92
C LYS A 379 14.48 -11.44 -5.33
N LEU A 380 13.24 -11.27 -5.74
CA LEU A 380 12.85 -10.62 -6.98
C LEU A 380 12.57 -9.13 -6.72
N GLY A 381 13.45 -8.26 -7.24
CA GLY A 381 13.29 -6.81 -7.15
C GLY A 381 13.38 -6.23 -5.72
N GLN A 382 12.80 -5.05 -5.54
CA GLN A 382 12.77 -4.35 -4.25
C GLN A 382 11.62 -4.87 -3.38
N ALA A 383 11.84 -4.92 -2.06
CA ALA A 383 10.75 -5.23 -1.13
C ALA A 383 9.81 -4.02 -0.99
N THR A 384 8.52 -4.29 -0.93
CA THR A 384 7.48 -3.30 -0.65
C THR A 384 7.40 -3.05 0.85
N LEU A 385 7.71 -1.82 1.25
CA LEU A 385 7.62 -1.35 2.63
C LEU A 385 6.21 -0.81 2.88
N MET A 386 5.50 -1.37 3.84
CA MET A 386 4.18 -0.90 4.24
C MET A 386 4.31 0.22 5.30
N PRO A 387 3.31 1.13 5.44
CA PRO A 387 3.33 2.11 6.52
C PRO A 387 3.30 1.40 7.90
N PRO A 388 3.93 1.98 8.92
CA PRO A 388 3.78 1.50 10.29
C PRO A 388 2.34 1.71 10.77
N VAL A 389 1.80 0.72 11.48
CA VAL A 389 0.44 0.73 12.01
C VAL A 389 0.49 0.52 13.51
N GLN A 390 -0.36 1.23 14.25
CA GLN A 390 -0.47 1.09 15.70
C GLN A 390 -1.31 -0.13 16.09
N CYS A 391 -0.83 -0.87 17.08
CA CYS A 391 -1.50 -2.03 17.65
C CYS A 391 -2.72 -1.59 18.46
N GLN A 392 -3.84 -2.27 18.24
CA GLN A 392 -5.08 -2.09 18.96
C GLN A 392 -5.30 -3.26 19.92
N PRO A 393 -5.84 -3.02 21.12
CA PRO A 393 -6.17 -4.07 22.05
C PRO A 393 -7.26 -4.97 21.48
N ALA A 394 -7.04 -6.29 21.51
CA ALA A 394 -8.07 -7.24 21.17
C ALA A 394 -9.19 -7.23 22.20
N GLY A 395 -10.44 -7.05 21.74
CA GLY A 395 -11.61 -7.21 22.59
C GLY A 395 -11.77 -8.68 23.04
N PRO A 396 -12.63 -8.95 24.03
CA PRO A 396 -12.81 -10.29 24.63
C PRO A 396 -13.25 -11.40 23.66
N LEU A 397 -13.58 -11.07 22.40
CA LEU A 397 -14.24 -11.94 21.43
C LEU A 397 -13.28 -12.59 20.41
N LEU A 398 -11.99 -12.23 20.36
CA LEU A 398 -11.11 -12.59 19.24
C LEU A 398 -10.44 -13.97 19.32
N SER A 399 -10.42 -14.67 20.46
CA SER A 399 -9.94 -16.07 20.55
C SER A 399 -10.14 -16.65 21.96
N ILE A 400 -10.52 -17.93 22.03
CA ILE A 400 -10.59 -18.76 23.26
C ILE A 400 -9.17 -19.10 23.78
N LYS A 401 -8.13 -18.88 22.97
CA LYS A 401 -6.72 -19.06 23.34
C LYS A 401 -6.01 -17.71 23.18
N SER A 402 -5.83 -17.03 24.32
CA SER A 402 -5.07 -15.78 24.56
C SER A 402 -5.33 -14.62 23.57
N PRO A 403 -6.12 -13.60 23.95
CA PRO A 403 -6.34 -12.43 23.10
C PRO A 403 -5.07 -11.55 23.08
N GLY A 404 -4.23 -11.74 22.07
CA GLY A 404 -3.16 -10.79 21.74
C GLY A 404 -3.74 -9.59 20.97
N ASN A 405 -3.05 -8.45 21.01
CA ASN A 405 -3.40 -7.25 20.25
C ASN A 405 -3.46 -7.55 18.74
N TYR A 406 -4.11 -6.67 17.98
CA TYR A 406 -4.18 -6.76 16.52
C TYR A 406 -3.81 -5.43 15.87
N ALA A 407 -3.43 -5.43 14.60
CA ALA A 407 -3.17 -4.23 13.82
C ALA A 407 -3.85 -4.35 12.46
N ILE A 408 -4.68 -3.37 12.09
CA ILE A 408 -5.36 -3.34 10.78
C ILE A 408 -4.46 -2.62 9.78
N LEU A 409 -3.99 -3.34 8.77
CA LEU A 409 -3.09 -2.82 7.76
C LEU A 409 -3.85 -2.19 6.60
N ALA A 410 -4.85 -2.90 6.08
CA ALA A 410 -5.67 -2.50 4.93
C ALA A 410 -4.86 -1.97 3.72
N VAL A 411 -3.72 -2.61 3.41
CA VAL A 411 -2.84 -2.20 2.31
C VAL A 411 -3.01 -3.10 1.10
N LYS A 412 -3.07 -2.51 -0.10
CA LYS A 412 -3.17 -3.20 -1.39
C LYS A 412 -1.84 -3.13 -2.13
N GLN A 413 -1.32 -4.28 -2.57
CA GLN A 413 -0.13 -4.39 -3.40
C GLN A 413 -0.48 -5.07 -4.74
N PRO A 414 -0.57 -4.31 -5.85
CA PRO A 414 -0.68 -4.90 -7.18
C PRO A 414 0.66 -5.50 -7.61
N VAL A 415 0.61 -6.70 -8.20
CA VAL A 415 1.78 -7.44 -8.70
C VAL A 415 1.54 -7.84 -10.16
N PRO A 416 1.79 -6.92 -11.12
CA PRO A 416 1.57 -7.18 -12.54
C PRO A 416 2.72 -7.96 -13.18
N ARG A 417 2.48 -8.55 -14.35
CA ARG A 417 3.53 -9.12 -15.23
C ARG A 417 4.38 -10.23 -14.58
N ILE A 418 3.78 -11.08 -13.75
CA ILE A 418 4.44 -12.23 -13.15
C ILE A 418 4.16 -13.49 -13.97
N GLN A 419 5.20 -14.27 -14.25
CA GLN A 419 5.03 -15.60 -14.85
C GLN A 419 4.61 -16.59 -13.77
N PRO A 420 3.61 -17.45 -14.03
CA PRO A 420 3.15 -18.41 -13.04
C PRO A 420 4.20 -19.50 -12.86
N SER A 421 4.60 -19.75 -11.60
CA SER A 421 5.59 -20.77 -11.25
C SER A 421 5.46 -21.18 -9.79
N PRO A 422 5.52 -22.49 -9.46
CA PRO A 422 5.46 -22.99 -8.09
C PRO A 422 6.66 -22.55 -7.24
N ASP A 423 7.76 -22.15 -7.87
CA ASP A 423 8.97 -21.67 -7.18
C ASP A 423 8.84 -20.20 -6.72
N LEU A 424 7.75 -19.53 -7.11
CA LEU A 424 7.48 -18.16 -6.69
C LEU A 424 6.76 -18.13 -5.35
N SER A 425 7.37 -17.42 -4.40
CA SER A 425 6.85 -17.25 -3.05
C SER A 425 6.87 -15.79 -2.62
N LEU A 426 5.94 -15.44 -1.76
CA LEU A 426 5.89 -14.20 -1.01
C LEU A 426 6.51 -14.42 0.36
N VAL A 427 7.51 -13.61 0.70
CA VAL A 427 8.12 -13.58 2.03
C VAL A 427 7.83 -12.23 2.65
N ILE A 428 7.27 -12.23 3.84
CA ILE A 428 6.93 -11.03 4.60
C ILE A 428 7.74 -11.01 5.87
N GLU A 429 8.51 -9.94 6.09
CA GLU A 429 9.13 -9.65 7.37
C GLU A 429 8.24 -8.70 8.17
N ILE A 430 8.16 -8.91 9.48
CA ILE A 430 7.47 -8.02 10.41
C ILE A 430 8.49 -7.32 11.30
N GLN A 431 8.37 -5.99 11.33
CA GLN A 431 9.09 -5.14 12.26
C GLN A 431 8.15 -4.62 13.33
N THR A 432 8.61 -4.56 14.56
CA THR A 432 7.81 -4.09 15.69
C THR A 432 8.58 -3.08 16.52
N SER A 433 7.87 -2.15 17.15
CA SER A 433 8.44 -1.25 18.13
C SER A 433 8.01 -1.70 19.53
N LYS A 434 8.97 -1.80 20.43
CA LYS A 434 8.73 -2.11 21.84
C LYS A 434 8.35 -0.82 22.58
N GLY A 435 7.28 -0.86 23.37
CA GLY A 435 6.86 0.29 24.16
C GLY A 435 7.74 0.52 25.38
N LEU A 436 8.28 1.75 25.49
CA LEU A 436 9.05 2.36 26.58
C LEU A 436 10.44 1.76 26.84
N ASP A 437 11.46 2.55 26.53
CA ASP A 437 12.76 2.48 27.20
C ASP A 437 12.68 3.30 28.51
N LEU A 438 13.41 2.88 29.55
CA LEU A 438 13.40 3.45 30.91
C LEU A 438 13.77 4.95 30.95
N PHE A 439 14.26 5.50 29.85
CA PHE A 439 14.76 6.86 29.70
C PHE A 439 13.90 7.79 28.84
N SER A 440 12.65 7.41 28.51
CA SER A 440 11.68 8.33 27.91
C SER A 440 12.16 9.06 26.63
N HIS A 441 12.99 8.41 25.82
CA HIS A 441 13.23 8.86 24.45
C HIS A 441 12.41 7.96 23.51
N GLU A 442 11.39 8.53 22.87
CA GLU A 442 10.64 7.89 21.78
C GLU A 442 11.56 7.67 20.58
N THR A 443 12.44 6.68 20.66
CA THR A 443 13.13 6.19 19.48
C THR A 443 12.19 5.16 18.86
N GLU A 444 11.44 5.56 17.83
CA GLU A 444 10.62 4.68 16.98
C GLU A 444 11.51 3.71 16.16
N SER A 445 12.49 3.05 16.78
CA SER A 445 13.30 2.05 16.10
C SER A 445 12.47 0.79 15.94
N LEU A 446 11.89 0.62 14.76
CA LEU A 446 11.24 -0.61 14.34
C LEU A 446 12.32 -1.67 14.10
N VAL A 447 12.23 -2.80 14.80
CA VAL A 447 13.19 -3.91 14.71
C VAL A 447 12.50 -5.12 14.09
N ALA A 448 13.15 -5.75 13.12
CA ALA A 448 12.67 -7.01 12.55
C ALA A 448 12.65 -8.08 13.63
N CYS A 449 11.50 -8.71 13.85
CA CYS A 449 11.33 -9.72 14.89
C CYS A 449 10.91 -11.08 14.34
N GLY A 450 10.29 -11.13 13.16
CA GLY A 450 9.88 -12.38 12.55
C GLY A 450 9.59 -12.27 11.06
N TRP A 451 9.21 -13.40 10.47
CA TRP A 451 8.90 -13.50 9.05
C TRP A 451 7.87 -14.59 8.75
N ALA A 452 7.17 -14.47 7.64
CA ALA A 452 6.19 -15.43 7.14
C ALA A 452 6.42 -15.69 5.65
N LYS A 453 6.02 -16.88 5.18
CA LYS A 453 6.14 -17.26 3.78
C LYS A 453 4.82 -17.83 3.25
N LEU A 454 4.51 -17.50 2.00
CA LEU A 454 3.37 -17.98 1.25
C LEU A 454 3.81 -18.34 -0.17
N ASP A 455 3.65 -19.59 -0.58
CA ASP A 455 3.80 -19.95 -1.99
C ASP A 455 2.61 -19.38 -2.78
N LEU A 456 2.88 -18.75 -3.92
CA LEU A 456 1.88 -17.97 -4.64
C LEU A 456 1.17 -18.79 -5.72
N PHE A 457 1.81 -19.84 -6.22
CA PHE A 457 1.27 -20.73 -7.23
C PHE A 457 1.37 -22.19 -6.79
N ASP A 458 0.40 -22.99 -7.21
CA ASP A 458 0.43 -24.42 -7.01
C ASP A 458 1.31 -25.13 -8.07
N GLN A 459 1.45 -26.45 -7.93
CA GLN A 459 2.16 -27.30 -8.90
C GLN A 459 1.54 -27.30 -10.32
N HIS A 460 0.32 -26.80 -10.47
CA HIS A 460 -0.38 -26.65 -11.76
C HIS A 460 -0.30 -25.21 -12.30
N ASN A 461 0.55 -24.36 -11.74
CA ASN A 461 0.72 -22.96 -12.12
C ASN A 461 -0.54 -22.09 -11.90
N GLN A 462 -1.40 -22.51 -10.98
CA GLN A 462 -2.60 -21.76 -10.58
C GLN A 462 -2.29 -20.90 -9.36
N VAL A 463 -2.68 -19.63 -9.41
CA VAL A 463 -2.49 -18.72 -8.28
C VAL A 463 -3.31 -19.20 -7.06
N HIS A 464 -2.69 -19.18 -5.88
CA HIS A 464 -3.35 -19.42 -4.61
C HIS A 464 -4.25 -18.24 -4.23
N SER A 465 -5.30 -17.99 -5.00
CA SER A 465 -6.34 -17.00 -4.70
C SER A 465 -7.16 -17.43 -3.49
N GLY A 466 -7.43 -16.51 -2.56
CA GLY A 466 -8.18 -16.83 -1.34
C GLY A 466 -7.89 -15.91 -0.16
N HIS A 467 -8.39 -16.31 1.00
CA HIS A 467 -8.14 -15.68 2.30
C HIS A 467 -7.19 -16.56 3.09
N TRP A 468 -5.99 -16.05 3.37
CA TRP A 468 -4.90 -16.82 3.93
C TRP A 468 -4.49 -16.31 5.30
N ARG A 469 -4.15 -17.25 6.19
CA ARG A 469 -3.59 -17.00 7.51
C ARG A 469 -2.18 -17.58 7.56
N LEU A 470 -1.20 -16.74 7.89
CA LEU A 470 0.21 -17.10 7.90
C LEU A 470 0.81 -16.86 9.28
N PRO A 471 1.35 -17.88 9.95
CA PRO A 471 2.08 -17.68 11.19
C PRO A 471 3.42 -16.96 10.92
N PHE A 472 3.81 -16.06 11.82
CA PHE A 472 5.16 -15.51 11.82
C PHE A 472 6.11 -16.46 12.54
N HIS A 473 7.30 -16.63 12.00
CA HIS A 473 8.38 -17.46 12.52
C HIS A 473 9.55 -16.60 12.99
N SER A 474 10.36 -17.13 13.90
CA SER A 474 11.56 -16.46 14.39
C SER A 474 12.61 -16.28 13.28
N LEU A 475 13.37 -15.20 13.36
CA LEU A 475 14.54 -14.95 12.51
C LEU A 475 15.64 -16.03 12.73
N PRO A 476 16.56 -16.23 11.76
CA PRO A 476 16.74 -15.50 10.50
C PRO A 476 15.76 -15.92 9.39
N VAL A 477 15.58 -15.06 8.39
CA VAL A 477 14.73 -15.35 7.22
C VAL A 477 15.37 -16.44 6.36
N GLN A 478 14.59 -17.47 6.04
CA GLN A 478 15.03 -18.60 5.20
C GLN A 478 14.05 -18.81 4.03
N ALA A 479 14.12 -17.94 3.02
CA ALA A 479 13.18 -17.92 1.89
C ALA A 479 13.18 -19.20 1.03
N SER A 480 14.26 -19.98 1.06
CA SER A 480 14.42 -21.23 0.30
C SER A 480 13.72 -22.45 0.92
N LEU A 481 13.18 -22.35 2.15
CA LEU A 481 12.51 -23.48 2.80
C LEU A 481 11.19 -23.83 2.11
N SER A 482 10.88 -25.12 1.99
CA SER A 482 9.54 -25.56 1.57
C SER A 482 8.50 -25.38 2.70
N PRO A 483 7.19 -25.34 2.39
CA PRO A 483 6.14 -25.24 3.42
C PRO A 483 6.22 -26.32 4.50
N GLY A 484 6.60 -27.55 4.13
CA GLY A 484 6.79 -28.64 5.10
C GLY A 484 7.96 -28.40 6.05
N GLN A 485 9.05 -27.80 5.56
CA GLN A 485 10.23 -27.44 6.37
C GLN A 485 10.01 -26.17 7.20
N LEU A 486 9.10 -25.28 6.77
CA LEU A 486 8.76 -24.08 7.53
C LEU A 486 8.14 -24.41 8.89
N ASN A 487 7.40 -25.53 8.98
CA ASN A 487 6.82 -26.01 10.24
C ASN A 487 7.85 -26.37 11.31
N SER A 488 9.11 -26.63 10.91
CA SER A 488 10.22 -26.85 11.86
C SER A 488 10.78 -25.54 12.45
N VAL A 489 10.48 -24.39 11.86
CA VAL A 489 10.92 -23.09 12.37
C VAL A 489 9.98 -22.64 13.49
N PRO A 490 10.49 -22.27 14.68
CA PRO A 490 9.65 -21.84 15.79
C PRO A 490 8.73 -20.67 15.41
N GLN A 491 7.46 -20.77 15.77
CA GLN A 491 6.50 -19.67 15.63
C GLN A 491 6.82 -18.56 16.63
N LEU A 492 6.74 -17.31 16.17
CA LEU A 492 6.93 -16.12 16.96
C LEU A 492 5.66 -15.81 17.76
N GLY A 493 5.57 -16.40 18.96
CA GLY A 493 4.41 -16.27 19.82
C GLY A 493 3.14 -16.76 19.12
N ASN A 494 2.06 -16.00 19.24
CA ASN A 494 0.78 -16.28 18.57
C ASN A 494 0.55 -15.36 17.37
N MET A 495 1.61 -14.74 16.85
CA MET A 495 1.46 -13.67 15.86
C MET A 495 1.22 -14.25 14.47
N GLU A 496 0.17 -13.75 13.80
CA GLU A 496 -0.27 -14.25 12.49
C GLU A 496 -0.69 -13.10 11.57
N LEU A 497 -0.41 -13.25 10.28
CA LEU A 497 -0.84 -12.33 9.22
C LEU A 497 -2.07 -12.90 8.52
N CYS A 498 -3.12 -12.08 8.42
CA CYS A 498 -4.30 -12.33 7.59
C CYS A 498 -4.18 -11.50 6.30
N LEU A 499 -4.19 -12.19 5.16
CA LEU A 499 -4.09 -11.55 3.85
C LEU A 499 -5.07 -12.17 2.85
N ARG A 500 -5.31 -11.46 1.75
CA ARG A 500 -6.05 -11.99 0.58
C ARG A 500 -5.19 -11.92 -0.65
N VAL A 501 -5.25 -12.97 -1.46
CA VAL A 501 -4.69 -12.97 -2.82
C VAL A 501 -5.86 -13.05 -3.78
N SER A 502 -5.93 -12.14 -4.74
CA SER A 502 -6.95 -12.16 -5.80
C SER A 502 -6.30 -12.00 -7.16
N ASN A 503 -6.98 -12.52 -8.19
CA ASN A 503 -6.64 -12.16 -9.55
C ASN A 503 -6.77 -10.62 -9.74
N ALA A 504 -5.97 -10.03 -10.62
CA ALA A 504 -6.00 -8.60 -10.89
C ALA A 504 -7.38 -8.12 -11.34
N CYS A 505 -8.12 -8.92 -12.10
CA CYS A 505 -9.49 -8.63 -12.54
C CYS A 505 -10.47 -8.44 -11.37
N ASP A 506 -10.25 -9.15 -10.26
CA ASP A 506 -11.13 -9.10 -9.07
C ASP A 506 -10.64 -8.06 -8.04
N GLY A 507 -9.54 -7.37 -8.30
CA GLY A 507 -8.88 -6.48 -7.35
C GLY A 507 -9.76 -5.32 -6.88
N ASP A 508 -10.60 -4.76 -7.76
CA ASP A 508 -11.47 -3.64 -7.40
C ASP A 508 -12.65 -4.09 -6.55
N LEU A 509 -13.23 -5.25 -6.85
CA LEU A 509 -14.27 -5.87 -6.00
C LEU A 509 -13.73 -6.14 -4.60
N GLN A 510 -12.50 -6.65 -4.50
CA GLN A 510 -11.88 -6.98 -3.21
C GLN A 510 -11.41 -5.76 -2.43
N THR A 511 -11.23 -4.60 -3.09
CA THR A 511 -10.92 -3.33 -2.41
C THR A 511 -12.09 -2.85 -1.55
N LEU A 512 -13.33 -3.20 -1.92
CA LEU A 512 -14.55 -2.81 -1.19
C LEU A 512 -14.87 -3.73 -0.01
N ALA A 513 -14.18 -4.86 0.14
CA ALA A 513 -14.44 -5.80 1.23
C ALA A 513 -14.07 -5.18 2.58
N LYS A 514 -15.00 -5.23 3.54
CA LYS A 514 -14.78 -4.71 4.89
C LYS A 514 -13.88 -5.67 5.68
N ILE A 515 -12.80 -5.14 6.23
CA ILE A 515 -11.92 -5.88 7.15
C ILE A 515 -12.53 -5.81 8.55
N ASP A 516 -12.95 -6.95 9.08
CA ASP A 516 -13.46 -7.08 10.46
C ASP A 516 -12.55 -8.01 11.27
N PRO A 517 -11.83 -7.48 12.28
CA PRO A 517 -11.01 -8.29 13.18
C PRO A 517 -11.79 -9.42 13.88
N ASN A 518 -13.11 -9.27 14.07
CA ASN A 518 -13.94 -10.28 14.73
C ASN A 518 -14.36 -11.44 13.83
N ASN A 519 -14.16 -11.32 12.51
CA ASN A 519 -14.55 -12.34 11.55
C ASN A 519 -13.32 -12.95 10.85
N THR A 520 -12.38 -13.47 11.65
CA THR A 520 -11.13 -14.06 11.13
C THR A 520 -11.27 -15.51 10.70
N ASN A 521 -12.43 -16.12 10.93
CA ASN A 521 -12.75 -17.49 10.51
C ASN A 521 -12.72 -17.70 8.99
N GLN A 522 -12.80 -16.61 8.20
CA GLN A 522 -12.70 -16.66 6.75
C GLN A 522 -11.27 -16.97 6.26
N TYR A 523 -10.23 -16.66 7.05
CA TYR A 523 -8.83 -16.88 6.68
C TYR A 523 -8.39 -18.30 7.03
N LYS A 524 -7.77 -18.98 6.08
CA LYS A 524 -7.37 -20.40 6.20
C LYS A 524 -5.86 -20.55 6.11
N TYR A 525 -5.33 -21.57 6.77
CA TYR A 525 -3.95 -22.00 6.51
C TYR A 525 -3.90 -22.75 5.17
N ILE A 526 -2.75 -22.71 4.50
CA ILE A 526 -2.52 -23.55 3.34
C ILE A 526 -2.49 -25.01 3.81
N SER A 527 -3.41 -25.82 3.26
CA SER A 527 -3.38 -27.26 3.47
C SER A 527 -2.23 -27.85 2.66
N THR A 528 -1.14 -28.22 3.33
CA THR A 528 -0.07 -28.97 2.70
C THR A 528 -0.56 -30.42 2.57
N VAL A 529 -1.25 -30.74 1.47
CA VAL A 529 -1.60 -32.14 1.18
C VAL A 529 -0.31 -32.87 0.89
N VAL A 530 0.17 -33.64 1.86
CA VAL A 530 1.14 -34.71 1.63
C VAL A 530 0.50 -35.62 0.59
N SER A 531 1.11 -35.74 -0.59
CA SER A 531 0.69 -36.68 -1.62
C SER A 531 0.91 -38.12 -1.14
N ASN A 532 0.01 -38.60 -0.28
CA ASN A 532 -0.14 -40.02 0.01
C ASN A 532 -1.45 -40.48 -0.61
N ALA A 533 -1.40 -40.72 -1.93
CA ALA A 533 -2.38 -41.56 -2.58
C ALA A 533 -2.17 -43.00 -2.10
N THR A 534 -2.87 -43.40 -1.04
CA THR A 534 -3.30 -44.80 -0.88
C THR A 534 -4.57 -44.86 -0.04
N LEU A 535 -5.62 -45.45 -0.61
CA LEU A 535 -6.89 -45.79 0.03
C LEU A 535 -6.67 -46.47 1.39
N ALA A 536 -7.41 -46.04 2.42
CA ALA A 536 -8.29 -46.92 3.20
C ALA A 536 -9.12 -46.12 4.21
N ASN A 537 -10.41 -46.42 4.22
CA ASN A 537 -11.45 -46.03 5.17
C ASN A 537 -10.98 -45.94 6.63
N GLN A 538 -11.43 -44.90 7.38
CA GLN A 538 -12.13 -45.07 8.66
C GLN A 538 -12.67 -43.74 9.25
N GLU A 539 -13.77 -43.88 9.97
CA GLU A 539 -14.68 -42.89 10.56
C GLU A 539 -14.09 -41.98 11.68
N PRO A 540 -14.80 -40.90 12.07
CA PRO A 540 -14.28 -39.88 13.00
C PRO A 540 -14.48 -40.28 14.47
N CYS A 541 -13.40 -40.29 15.26
CA CYS A 541 -13.45 -40.57 16.70
C CYS A 541 -13.36 -39.29 17.54
N ASN A 542 -14.26 -39.23 18.53
CA ASN A 542 -14.54 -38.11 19.41
C ASN A 542 -13.43 -37.80 20.43
N THR A 543 -13.41 -36.53 20.81
CA THR A 543 -12.67 -35.85 21.88
C THR A 543 -12.76 -36.53 23.25
N LEU A 544 -11.62 -36.73 23.90
CA LEU A 544 -11.52 -36.88 25.36
C LEU A 544 -10.37 -35.99 25.88
N GLN A 545 -10.73 -34.99 26.69
CA GLN A 545 -9.80 -34.20 27.50
C GLN A 545 -9.21 -35.04 28.64
N PRO A 546 -8.08 -34.60 29.22
CA PRO A 546 -7.92 -34.67 30.67
C PRO A 546 -7.57 -33.32 31.29
N SER A 547 -8.25 -33.07 32.42
CA SER A 547 -8.10 -31.93 33.32
C SER A 547 -7.00 -32.19 34.36
N SER A 548 -6.16 -31.17 34.54
CA SER A 548 -5.58 -30.62 35.78
C SER A 548 -5.18 -31.53 36.96
N ASN A 549 -3.90 -31.39 37.32
CA ASN A 549 -3.19 -31.88 38.53
C ASN A 549 -3.91 -31.56 39.87
N PRO A 550 -3.46 -32.17 40.99
CA PRO A 550 -2.39 -31.53 41.77
C PRO A 550 -1.30 -32.49 42.33
N LEU A 551 -0.08 -31.95 42.40
CA LEU A 551 1.12 -32.42 43.12
C LEU A 551 0.84 -32.69 44.62
N PRO A 552 1.61 -33.54 45.34
CA PRO A 552 2.98 -33.14 45.70
C PRO A 552 4.06 -34.24 45.94
N SER A 553 5.30 -33.79 45.75
CA SER A 553 6.53 -34.08 46.53
C SER A 553 7.11 -35.50 46.70
N SER A 554 8.45 -35.52 46.65
CA SER A 554 9.44 -36.44 47.24
C SER A 554 9.83 -37.73 46.48
N LEU A 555 10.94 -37.61 45.74
CA LEU A 555 12.03 -38.61 45.67
C LEU A 555 12.66 -38.84 47.07
N PRO A 556 13.51 -39.88 47.30
CA PRO A 556 13.86 -41.03 46.45
C PRO A 556 13.89 -42.40 47.20
N GLN A 557 14.28 -43.42 46.43
CA GLN A 557 15.17 -44.54 46.80
C GLN A 557 14.57 -45.91 47.20
N THR A 558 14.85 -46.89 46.32
CA THR A 558 15.45 -48.25 46.56
C THR A 558 14.82 -49.15 47.63
N ASP A 559 14.56 -50.44 47.46
CA ASP A 559 15.11 -51.47 46.57
C ASP A 559 14.23 -52.73 46.63
N HIS A 560 14.35 -53.54 45.57
CA HIS A 560 14.32 -55.02 45.49
C HIS A 560 13.49 -55.86 46.49
N VAL A 561 12.48 -56.58 45.98
CA VAL A 561 12.53 -58.00 45.55
C VAL A 561 12.76 -58.99 46.71
N GLU A 562 11.65 -59.64 47.05
CA GLU A 562 11.51 -60.89 47.77
C GLU A 562 12.30 -62.02 47.09
N GLU A 563 13.17 -62.67 47.84
CA GLU A 563 13.60 -64.04 47.57
C GLU A 563 13.58 -64.81 48.90
N THR A 564 12.66 -65.77 48.98
CA THR A 564 12.81 -66.95 49.83
C THR A 564 12.72 -68.16 48.93
N ASN A 565 13.82 -68.93 48.95
CA ASN A 565 14.13 -70.24 48.38
C ASN A 565 14.64 -70.34 46.94
#